data_AF-A0A6G8J9P1-F1
#
_entry.id   AF-A0A6G8J9P1-F1
#
_cell.length_a   1.000
_cell.length_b   1.000
_cell.length_c   1.000
_cell.angle_alpha   90.00
_cell.angle_beta   90.00
_cell.angle_gamma   90.00
#
_symmetry.space_group_name_H-M   'P 1'
#
loop_
_entity.id
_entity.type
_entity.pdbx_description
1 polymer ?
#
loop_
_entity_poly.entity_id
_entity_poly.type
_entity_poly.pdbx_seq_one_letter_code
_entity_poly.pdbx_strand_id
1 'polypeptide(L)'
;MINHFHSKIKKQQHIQTLFKRKEYAVLFAFYRHELPLFKEGIIICHLKLFRLFLTEPKWKSSIFFILGLLATGQQKTAKQELSRLKHKESNSFILSQLAFYIPHFAKYLCEEIGHTQSLFFASLCAHLGDLQKLDYTLSHTNKREYHKNPQGYLLKNFLLLNNKEEKIANLNYFLAHYNLEPISLLDNKDIFIGNLIVPQKIPYLGTTQDLPLVSILVTIYNTQEYIENTLTSLLSQSYPNIEIIVIDDNSTDDSLLIIKRFIKRHSNIKLVSLEHNVGTYIAKNIGIKYAQGEFIICHDSDDWAHPRKIELQVKPLLDNPNLVATFSKWVRLDKYGQPYTHYIYPLLRLNPSSALFRRKEVESRMGLWDWVRIGADSEFNTRLQLVFGAQRYCIINKPLTFGAHRENSLMTHTKTGYIDGFSSQRELYGLAWNYWHITQLKQGKSIKLPKFPKREFYKKPIQHSENILSIIEKHSHLDTLYEIN
;
A
#
# COMPACT_ATOMS: atom_id res chain seq x y z
N MET A 1 2.35 -46.42 -13.13
CA MET A 1 1.12 -45.66 -12.80
C MET A 1 1.16 -45.00 -11.42
N ILE A 2 1.53 -45.70 -10.34
CA ILE A 2 1.54 -45.14 -8.97
C ILE A 2 2.49 -43.93 -8.81
N ASN A 3 3.69 -43.96 -9.40
CA ASN A 3 4.65 -42.84 -9.35
C ASN A 3 4.14 -41.58 -10.09
N HIS A 4 3.45 -41.77 -11.21
CA HIS A 4 2.84 -40.66 -11.96
C HIS A 4 1.69 -40.02 -11.17
N PHE A 5 0.84 -40.84 -10.53
CA PHE A 5 -0.25 -40.38 -9.68
C PHE A 5 0.26 -39.62 -8.44
N HIS A 6 1.30 -40.13 -7.76
CA HIS A 6 1.95 -39.44 -6.65
C HIS A 6 2.58 -38.10 -7.07
N SER A 7 3.20 -38.04 -8.25
CA SER A 7 3.76 -36.78 -8.79
C SER A 7 2.67 -35.73 -9.05
N LYS A 8 1.51 -36.16 -9.56
CA LYS A 8 0.37 -35.30 -9.86
C LYS A 8 -0.28 -34.75 -8.58
N ILE A 9 -0.41 -35.58 -7.54
CA ILE A 9 -0.91 -35.15 -6.23
C ILE A 9 0.02 -34.11 -5.59
N LYS A 10 1.33 -34.39 -5.55
CA LYS A 10 2.33 -33.44 -5.01
C LYS A 10 2.29 -32.10 -5.75
N LYS A 11 2.14 -32.13 -7.08
CA LYS A 11 2.01 -30.92 -7.90
C LYS A 11 0.74 -30.12 -7.60
N GLN A 12 -0.41 -30.79 -7.48
CA GLN A 12 -1.67 -30.11 -7.13
C GLN A 12 -1.63 -29.50 -5.72
N GLN A 13 -1.05 -30.20 -4.74
CA GLN A 13 -0.82 -29.67 -3.39
C GLN A 13 0.10 -28.44 -3.42
N HIS A 14 1.14 -28.46 -4.27
CA HIS A 14 2.02 -27.32 -4.45
C HIS A 14 1.28 -26.10 -5.05
N ILE A 15 0.52 -26.28 -6.14
CA ILE A 15 -0.31 -25.22 -6.73
C ILE A 15 -1.28 -24.62 -5.70
N GLN A 16 -1.94 -25.45 -4.90
CA GLN A 16 -2.84 -24.98 -3.84
C GLN A 16 -2.09 -24.18 -2.76
N THR A 17 -0.87 -24.60 -2.42
CA THR A 17 -0.02 -23.91 -1.45
C THR A 17 0.38 -22.53 -1.96
N LEU A 18 0.86 -22.43 -3.20
CA LEU A 18 1.20 -21.16 -3.83
C LEU A 18 -0.02 -20.21 -3.88
N PHE A 19 -1.20 -20.74 -4.18
CA PHE A 19 -2.43 -19.94 -4.22
C PHE A 19 -2.81 -19.40 -2.85
N LYS A 20 -2.71 -20.23 -1.79
CA LYS A 20 -2.95 -19.80 -0.40
C LYS A 20 -1.94 -18.73 0.04
N ARG A 21 -0.69 -18.85 -0.39
CA ARG A 21 0.38 -17.88 -0.13
C ARG A 21 0.33 -16.64 -1.02
N LYS A 22 -0.61 -16.59 -1.97
CA LYS A 22 -0.78 -15.50 -2.95
C LYS A 22 0.46 -15.30 -3.83
N GLU A 23 1.21 -16.36 -4.10
CA GLU A 23 2.39 -16.36 -4.98
C GLU A 23 1.96 -16.39 -6.45
N TYR A 24 1.19 -15.37 -6.85
CA TYR A 24 0.46 -15.35 -8.12
C TYR A 24 1.37 -15.27 -9.35
N ALA A 25 2.48 -14.54 -9.28
CA ALA A 25 3.44 -14.48 -10.39
C ALA A 25 4.12 -15.85 -10.63
N VAL A 26 4.42 -16.59 -9.56
CA VAL A 26 4.96 -17.96 -9.64
C VAL A 26 3.94 -18.92 -10.25
N LEU A 27 2.68 -18.85 -9.78
CA LEU A 27 1.58 -19.62 -10.36
C LEU A 27 1.40 -19.35 -11.86
N PHE A 28 1.41 -18.08 -12.24
CA PHE A 28 1.26 -17.66 -13.62
C PHE A 28 2.48 -18.01 -14.49
N ALA A 29 3.68 -18.00 -13.91
CA ALA A 29 4.90 -18.40 -14.58
C ALA A 29 4.92 -19.88 -14.93
N PHE A 30 4.59 -20.76 -13.98
CA PHE A 30 4.86 -22.21 -14.13
C PHE A 30 3.62 -23.07 -14.33
N TYR A 31 2.44 -22.61 -13.91
CA TYR A 31 1.24 -23.46 -13.81
C TYR A 31 0.03 -22.90 -14.56
N ARG A 32 0.19 -21.81 -15.32
CA ARG A 32 -0.94 -21.12 -15.99
C ARG A 32 -1.90 -22.05 -16.72
N HIS A 33 -1.38 -22.94 -17.56
CA HIS A 33 -2.18 -23.84 -18.40
C HIS A 33 -2.84 -24.99 -17.62
N GLU A 34 -2.50 -25.14 -16.34
CA GLU A 34 -3.04 -26.17 -15.44
C GLU A 34 -4.09 -25.60 -14.46
N LEU A 35 -4.29 -24.28 -14.48
CA LEU A 35 -5.25 -23.63 -13.61
C LEU A 35 -6.67 -23.76 -14.19
N PRO A 36 -7.67 -24.06 -13.34
CA PRO A 36 -9.07 -23.84 -13.72
C PRO A 36 -9.28 -22.40 -14.17
N LEU A 37 -10.10 -22.19 -15.21
CA LEU A 37 -10.30 -20.88 -15.85
C LEU A 37 -10.64 -19.78 -14.83
N PHE A 38 -11.52 -20.07 -13.87
CA PHE A 38 -11.88 -19.10 -12.82
C PHE A 38 -10.70 -18.69 -11.93
N LYS A 39 -9.81 -19.64 -11.56
CA LYS A 39 -8.60 -19.34 -10.77
C LYS A 39 -7.60 -18.55 -11.58
N GLU A 40 -7.43 -18.86 -12.86
CA GLU A 40 -6.61 -18.06 -13.77
C GLU A 40 -7.13 -16.61 -13.83
N GLY A 41 -8.44 -16.42 -13.90
CA GLY A 41 -9.06 -15.09 -13.91
C GLY A 41 -8.76 -14.31 -12.63
N ILE A 42 -8.92 -14.93 -11.46
CA ILE A 42 -8.54 -14.31 -10.17
C ILE A 42 -7.07 -13.90 -10.15
N ILE A 43 -6.18 -14.76 -10.64
CA ILE A 43 -4.73 -14.48 -10.70
C ILE A 43 -4.44 -13.30 -11.63
N ILE A 44 -5.09 -13.23 -12.81
CA ILE A 44 -4.94 -12.11 -13.74
C ILE A 44 -5.39 -10.79 -13.08
N CYS A 45 -6.51 -10.79 -12.33
CA CYS A 45 -6.95 -9.61 -11.58
C CYS A 45 -5.91 -9.18 -10.53
N HIS A 46 -5.35 -10.12 -9.76
CA HIS A 46 -4.33 -9.80 -8.76
C HIS A 46 -3.02 -9.28 -9.36
N LEU A 47 -2.60 -9.81 -10.51
CA LEU A 47 -1.43 -9.35 -11.26
C LEU A 47 -1.72 -8.10 -12.10
N LYS A 48 -2.97 -7.60 -12.09
CA LYS A 48 -3.43 -6.46 -12.90
C LYS A 48 -3.16 -6.63 -14.40
N LEU A 49 -3.12 -7.87 -14.90
CA LEU A 49 -2.90 -8.18 -16.32
C LEU A 49 -4.20 -8.15 -17.13
N PHE A 50 -5.07 -7.17 -16.86
CA PHE A 50 -6.44 -7.11 -17.38
C PHE A 50 -6.55 -7.16 -18.91
N ARG A 51 -5.52 -6.72 -19.63
CA ARG A 51 -5.45 -6.80 -21.10
C ARG A 51 -5.54 -8.23 -21.62
N LEU A 52 -5.09 -9.23 -20.86
CA LEU A 52 -5.21 -10.64 -21.23
C LEU A 52 -6.67 -11.09 -21.40
N PHE A 53 -7.59 -10.51 -20.62
CA PHE A 53 -9.02 -10.78 -20.78
C PHE A 53 -9.54 -10.34 -22.13
N LEU A 54 -8.96 -9.29 -22.72
CA LEU A 54 -9.41 -8.74 -24.00
C LEU A 54 -8.75 -9.43 -25.19
N THR A 55 -7.53 -9.94 -25.03
CA THR A 55 -6.76 -10.52 -26.13
C THR A 55 -6.95 -12.03 -26.28
N GLU A 56 -7.32 -12.75 -25.22
CA GLU A 56 -7.47 -14.20 -25.27
C GLU A 56 -8.94 -14.62 -25.46
N PRO A 57 -9.28 -15.36 -26.54
CA PRO A 57 -10.66 -15.68 -26.90
C PRO A 57 -11.49 -16.37 -25.80
N LYS A 58 -10.84 -17.17 -24.95
CA LYS A 58 -11.49 -17.94 -23.87
C LYS A 58 -12.22 -17.08 -22.83
N TRP A 59 -11.91 -15.79 -22.74
CA TRP A 59 -12.56 -14.88 -21.79
C TRP A 59 -13.81 -14.22 -22.35
N LYS A 60 -14.02 -14.24 -23.67
CA LYS A 60 -15.11 -13.51 -24.33
C LYS A 60 -16.46 -13.84 -23.66
N SER A 61 -17.25 -12.79 -23.41
CA SER A 61 -18.56 -12.89 -22.74
C SER A 61 -18.54 -13.43 -21.29
N SER A 62 -17.38 -13.47 -20.64
CA SER A 62 -17.27 -13.75 -19.20
C SER A 62 -17.26 -12.45 -18.37
N ILE A 63 -17.50 -12.58 -17.06
CA ILE A 63 -17.37 -11.44 -16.14
C ILE A 63 -15.94 -10.87 -16.12
N PHE A 64 -14.92 -11.71 -16.35
CA PHE A 64 -13.53 -11.28 -16.46
C PHE A 64 -13.27 -10.42 -17.71
N PHE A 65 -13.95 -10.71 -18.83
CA PHE A 65 -13.89 -9.84 -20.02
C PHE A 65 -14.44 -8.45 -19.72
N ILE A 66 -15.55 -8.36 -19.00
CA ILE A 66 -16.10 -7.08 -18.54
C ILE A 66 -15.13 -6.36 -17.63
N LEU A 67 -14.52 -7.05 -16.65
CA LEU A 67 -13.47 -6.47 -15.82
C LEU A 67 -12.29 -5.96 -16.66
N GLY A 68 -11.91 -6.67 -17.72
CA GLY A 68 -10.90 -6.23 -18.70
C GLY A 68 -11.29 -4.93 -19.41
N LEU A 69 -12.54 -4.83 -19.85
CA LEU A 69 -13.07 -3.61 -20.48
C LEU A 69 -13.05 -2.43 -19.50
N LEU A 70 -13.55 -2.62 -18.28
CA LEU A 70 -13.57 -1.60 -17.23
C LEU A 70 -12.16 -1.13 -16.87
N ALA A 71 -11.25 -2.07 -16.61
CA ALA A 71 -9.87 -1.78 -16.22
C ALA A 71 -9.03 -1.11 -17.32
N THR A 72 -9.48 -1.15 -18.58
CA THR A 72 -8.82 -0.49 -19.71
C THR A 72 -9.58 0.74 -20.21
N GLY A 73 -10.58 1.22 -19.46
CA GLY A 73 -11.33 2.44 -19.76
C GLY A 73 -12.45 2.29 -20.79
N GLN A 74 -12.80 1.07 -21.21
CA GLN A 74 -13.86 0.79 -22.20
C GLN A 74 -15.26 0.70 -21.55
N GLN A 75 -15.63 1.74 -20.80
CA GLN A 75 -16.83 1.78 -19.96
C GLN A 75 -18.15 1.51 -20.72
N LYS A 76 -18.31 2.10 -21.92
CA LYS A 76 -19.53 1.93 -22.73
C LYS A 76 -19.74 0.47 -23.15
N THR A 77 -18.70 -0.16 -23.67
CA THR A 77 -18.72 -1.58 -24.07
C THR A 77 -18.94 -2.48 -22.87
N ALA A 78 -18.30 -2.18 -21.73
CA ALA A 78 -18.48 -2.94 -20.50
C ALA A 78 -19.95 -2.98 -20.06
N LYS A 79 -20.65 -1.83 -20.08
CA LYS A 79 -22.08 -1.74 -19.73
C LYS A 79 -22.96 -2.57 -20.67
N GLN A 80 -22.66 -2.58 -21.97
CA GLN A 80 -23.40 -3.38 -22.96
C GLN A 80 -23.22 -4.88 -22.71
N GLU A 81 -21.99 -5.34 -22.49
CA GLU A 81 -21.71 -6.74 -22.16
C GLU A 81 -22.34 -7.16 -20.84
N LEU A 82 -22.36 -6.24 -19.86
CA LEU A 82 -22.97 -6.48 -18.56
C LEU A 82 -24.47 -6.74 -18.64
N SER A 83 -25.20 -5.99 -19.46
CA SER A 83 -26.64 -6.23 -19.69
C SER A 83 -26.95 -7.59 -20.32
N ARG A 84 -25.96 -8.23 -20.95
CA ARG A 84 -26.11 -9.55 -21.60
C ARG A 84 -25.75 -10.70 -20.67
N LEU A 85 -25.21 -10.42 -19.48
CA LEU A 85 -24.73 -11.43 -18.55
C LEU A 85 -25.92 -12.13 -17.89
N LYS A 86 -26.14 -13.40 -18.26
CA LYS A 86 -27.29 -14.18 -17.77
C LYS A 86 -27.18 -14.63 -16.31
N HIS A 87 -25.95 -14.74 -15.79
CA HIS A 87 -25.69 -15.23 -14.43
C HIS A 87 -25.41 -14.09 -13.47
N LYS A 88 -26.09 -14.11 -12.32
CA LYS A 88 -25.75 -13.25 -11.19
C LYS A 88 -24.47 -13.78 -10.53
N GLU A 89 -23.40 -13.02 -10.60
CA GLU A 89 -22.14 -13.37 -9.95
C GLU A 89 -22.25 -13.16 -8.43
N SER A 90 -22.10 -14.25 -7.67
CA SER A 90 -22.15 -14.22 -6.20
C SER A 90 -20.77 -14.23 -5.56
N ASN A 91 -19.70 -14.37 -6.35
CA ASN A 91 -18.35 -14.38 -5.83
C ASN A 91 -17.95 -13.00 -5.28
N SER A 92 -17.70 -12.94 -3.97
CA SER A 92 -17.35 -11.71 -3.26
C SER A 92 -16.10 -11.01 -3.80
N PHE A 93 -15.12 -11.75 -4.31
CA PHE A 93 -13.94 -11.15 -4.96
C PHE A 93 -14.35 -10.43 -6.24
N ILE A 94 -15.16 -11.05 -7.09
CA ILE A 94 -15.61 -10.41 -8.33
C ILE A 94 -16.49 -9.20 -8.03
N LEU A 95 -17.41 -9.30 -7.07
CA LEU A 95 -18.20 -8.16 -6.60
C LEU A 95 -17.32 -6.99 -6.14
N SER A 96 -16.23 -7.28 -5.40
CA SER A 96 -15.27 -6.25 -4.99
C SER A 96 -14.52 -5.62 -6.17
N GLN A 97 -14.19 -6.41 -7.20
CA GLN A 97 -13.56 -5.89 -8.42
C GLN A 97 -14.53 -5.02 -9.24
N LEU A 98 -15.79 -5.42 -9.34
CA LEU A 98 -16.82 -4.63 -10.03
C LEU A 98 -17.11 -3.34 -9.27
N ALA A 99 -17.23 -3.41 -7.94
CA ALA A 99 -17.48 -2.25 -7.09
C ALA A 99 -16.49 -1.12 -7.35
N PHE A 100 -15.22 -1.47 -7.56
CA PHE A 100 -14.16 -0.50 -7.86
C PHE A 100 -14.44 0.35 -9.11
N TYR A 101 -15.11 -0.20 -10.13
CA TYR A 101 -15.35 0.48 -11.41
C TYR A 101 -16.81 0.91 -11.62
N ILE A 102 -17.77 0.15 -11.10
CA ILE A 102 -19.22 0.32 -11.30
C ILE A 102 -19.97 0.09 -9.98
N PRO A 103 -19.76 0.95 -8.95
CA PRO A 103 -20.26 0.71 -7.59
C PRO A 103 -21.78 0.60 -7.50
N HIS A 104 -22.54 1.37 -8.28
CA HIS A 104 -24.01 1.25 -8.34
C HIS A 104 -24.47 -0.15 -8.76
N PHE A 105 -23.81 -0.74 -9.76
CA PHE A 105 -24.16 -2.07 -10.23
C PHE A 105 -23.74 -3.15 -9.22
N ALA A 106 -22.57 -3.00 -8.60
CA ALA A 106 -22.15 -3.92 -7.53
C ALA A 106 -23.11 -3.89 -6.34
N LYS A 107 -23.63 -2.71 -5.97
CA LYS A 107 -24.68 -2.55 -4.96
C LYS A 107 -25.97 -3.26 -5.38
N TYR A 108 -26.45 -3.04 -6.60
CA TYR A 108 -27.62 -3.75 -7.14
C TYR A 108 -27.45 -5.27 -7.07
N LEU A 109 -26.29 -5.80 -7.50
CA LEU A 109 -26.03 -7.24 -7.40
C LEU A 109 -26.08 -7.74 -5.95
N CYS A 110 -25.52 -7.00 -4.98
CA CYS A 110 -25.59 -7.36 -3.57
C CYS A 110 -27.03 -7.44 -3.06
N GLU A 111 -27.90 -6.54 -3.50
CA GLU A 111 -29.33 -6.55 -3.16
C GLU A 111 -30.02 -7.78 -3.76
N GLU A 112 -29.77 -8.06 -5.04
CA GLU A 112 -30.37 -9.19 -5.76
C GLU A 112 -29.98 -10.57 -5.21
N ILE A 113 -28.80 -10.69 -4.60
CA ILE A 113 -28.32 -11.96 -4.01
C ILE A 113 -28.49 -12.02 -2.47
N GLY A 114 -29.10 -10.99 -1.85
CA GLY A 114 -29.36 -10.96 -0.41
C GLY A 114 -28.14 -10.65 0.48
N HIS A 115 -27.09 -10.03 -0.04
CA HIS A 115 -25.86 -9.67 0.68
C HIS A 115 -25.93 -8.33 1.45
N THR A 116 -27.13 -7.84 1.73
CA THR A 116 -27.40 -6.49 2.24
C THR A 116 -26.96 -6.23 3.68
N GLN A 117 -26.70 -7.26 4.48
CA GLN A 117 -26.27 -7.12 5.89
C GLN A 117 -24.74 -7.07 6.07
N SER A 118 -23.97 -7.22 4.98
CA SER A 118 -22.51 -7.31 5.03
C SER A 118 -21.83 -5.95 5.16
N LEU A 119 -20.67 -5.90 5.82
CA LEU A 119 -19.84 -4.68 5.86
C LEU A 119 -19.34 -4.22 4.48
N PHE A 120 -19.25 -5.13 3.50
CA PHE A 120 -18.96 -4.76 2.11
C PHE A 120 -20.10 -3.91 1.52
N PHE A 121 -21.35 -4.34 1.72
CA PHE A 121 -22.53 -3.60 1.29
C PHE A 121 -22.66 -2.26 2.05
N ALA A 122 -22.40 -2.24 3.35
CA ALA A 122 -22.36 -1.01 4.12
C ALA A 122 -21.33 -0.02 3.54
N SER A 123 -20.12 -0.48 3.24
CA SER A 123 -19.08 0.36 2.62
C SER A 123 -19.48 0.87 1.23
N LEU A 124 -20.19 0.06 0.43
CA LEU A 124 -20.77 0.48 -0.84
C LEU A 124 -21.81 1.59 -0.66
N CYS A 125 -22.73 1.44 0.30
CA CYS A 125 -23.73 2.45 0.61
C CYS A 125 -23.09 3.76 1.07
N ALA A 126 -22.08 3.69 1.95
CA ALA A 126 -21.29 4.84 2.37
C ALA A 126 -20.63 5.55 1.18
N HIS A 127 -19.96 4.79 0.31
CA HIS A 127 -19.30 5.32 -0.88
C HIS A 127 -20.27 6.01 -1.86
N LEU A 128 -21.51 5.49 -1.96
CA LEU A 128 -22.55 6.02 -2.84
C LEU A 128 -23.42 7.10 -2.19
N GLY A 129 -23.15 7.48 -0.94
CA GLY A 129 -23.95 8.45 -0.20
C GLY A 129 -25.34 7.97 0.22
N ASP A 130 -25.62 6.66 0.16
CA ASP A 130 -26.89 6.08 0.61
C ASP A 130 -26.85 5.85 2.12
N LEU A 131 -26.97 6.95 2.88
CA LEU A 131 -26.85 6.95 4.33
C LEU A 131 -27.98 6.18 5.03
N GLN A 132 -29.17 6.15 4.43
CA GLN A 132 -30.30 5.38 4.97
C GLN A 132 -30.03 3.88 4.93
N LYS A 133 -29.57 3.35 3.79
CA LYS A 133 -29.20 1.92 3.72
C LYS A 133 -27.94 1.62 4.51
N LEU A 134 -26.99 2.55 4.61
CA LEU A 134 -25.84 2.40 5.48
C LEU A 134 -26.27 2.20 6.94
N ASP A 135 -27.10 3.10 7.47
CA ASP A 135 -27.59 3.04 8.85
C ASP A 135 -28.39 1.76 9.12
N TYR A 136 -29.32 1.43 8.22
CA TYR A 136 -30.06 0.17 8.28
C TYR A 136 -29.12 -1.03 8.33
N THR A 137 -28.12 -1.08 7.44
CA THR A 137 -27.15 -2.17 7.37
C THR A 137 -26.38 -2.29 8.67
N LEU A 138 -25.75 -1.21 9.15
CA LEU A 138 -24.91 -1.21 10.34
C LEU A 138 -25.69 -1.56 11.62
N SER A 139 -26.96 -1.17 11.69
CA SER A 139 -27.88 -1.48 12.80
C SER A 139 -28.32 -2.94 12.84
N HIS A 140 -28.37 -3.61 11.68
CA HIS A 140 -28.76 -5.02 11.56
C HIS A 140 -27.58 -5.96 11.37
N THR A 141 -26.35 -5.45 11.21
CA THR A 141 -25.12 -6.25 11.23
C THR A 141 -24.92 -6.85 12.62
N ASN A 142 -24.79 -8.18 12.68
CA ASN A 142 -24.65 -8.94 13.93
C ASN A 142 -23.45 -8.43 14.77
N LYS A 143 -23.65 -8.23 16.09
CA LYS A 143 -22.56 -7.84 17.03
C LYS A 143 -21.34 -8.77 16.94
N ARG A 144 -21.52 -10.07 16.63
CA ARG A 144 -20.41 -11.02 16.39
C ARG A 144 -19.56 -10.68 15.16
N GLU A 145 -20.12 -10.01 14.14
CA GLU A 145 -19.34 -9.51 13.00
C GLU A 145 -18.45 -8.33 13.39
N TYR A 146 -18.93 -7.42 14.25
CA TYR A 146 -18.12 -6.31 14.76
C TYR A 146 -16.93 -6.81 15.60
N HIS A 147 -17.12 -7.86 16.40
CA HIS A 147 -16.01 -8.51 17.11
C HIS A 147 -15.00 -9.20 16.19
N LYS A 148 -15.42 -9.69 15.01
CA LYS A 148 -14.48 -10.29 14.04
C LYS A 148 -13.86 -9.25 13.11
N ASN A 149 -14.52 -8.11 12.94
CA ASN A 149 -14.16 -7.09 11.98
C ASN A 149 -14.60 -5.70 12.48
N PRO A 150 -13.71 -4.96 13.14
CA PRO A 150 -14.06 -3.68 13.78
C PRO A 150 -14.28 -2.54 12.77
N GLN A 151 -14.18 -2.79 11.46
CA GLN A 151 -14.30 -1.74 10.44
C GLN A 151 -15.69 -1.10 10.37
N GLY A 152 -16.72 -1.75 10.93
CA GLY A 152 -18.03 -1.13 11.10
C GLY A 152 -17.99 0.14 11.96
N TYR A 153 -17.07 0.24 12.95
CA TYR A 153 -16.88 1.48 13.70
C TYR A 153 -16.40 2.62 12.80
N LEU A 154 -15.52 2.33 11.85
CA LEU A 154 -15.06 3.33 10.87
C LEU A 154 -16.22 3.80 9.97
N LEU A 155 -17.09 2.88 9.55
CA LEU A 155 -18.24 3.20 8.70
C LEU A 155 -19.27 4.08 9.40
N LYS A 156 -19.42 3.97 10.73
CA LYS A 156 -20.30 4.87 11.50
C LYS A 156 -19.90 6.34 11.38
N ASN A 157 -18.64 6.66 11.08
CA ASN A 157 -18.20 8.05 10.90
C ASN A 157 -18.90 8.75 9.72
N PHE A 158 -19.44 8.02 8.74
CA PHE A 158 -20.24 8.61 7.66
C PHE A 158 -21.63 9.10 8.13
N LEU A 159 -22.17 8.54 9.22
CA LEU A 159 -23.47 8.92 9.79
C LEU A 159 -23.38 10.10 10.76
N LEU A 160 -22.17 10.44 11.21
CA LEU A 160 -21.93 11.44 12.25
C LEU A 160 -21.56 12.80 11.65
N LEU A 161 -22.54 13.52 11.09
CA LEU A 161 -22.29 14.87 10.61
C LEU A 161 -21.92 15.79 11.79
N ASN A 162 -20.77 16.47 11.69
CA ASN A 162 -20.25 17.44 12.66
C ASN A 162 -20.01 16.96 14.11
N ASN A 163 -20.18 15.68 14.43
CA ASN A 163 -19.85 15.14 15.77
C ASN A 163 -18.42 14.59 15.82
N LYS A 164 -17.45 15.43 16.18
CA LYS A 164 -16.02 15.04 16.20
C LYS A 164 -15.70 14.07 17.33
N GLU A 165 -16.30 14.26 18.50
CA GLU A 165 -16.07 13.43 19.68
C GLU A 165 -16.45 11.97 19.42
N GLU A 166 -17.64 11.74 18.86
CA GLU A 166 -18.12 10.40 18.58
C GLU A 166 -17.34 9.73 17.42
N LYS A 167 -16.87 10.51 16.44
CA LYS A 167 -15.96 10.01 15.41
C LYS A 167 -14.61 9.54 15.98
N ILE A 168 -14.03 10.31 16.90
CA ILE A 168 -12.82 9.91 17.61
C ILE A 168 -13.09 8.67 18.48
N ALA A 169 -14.23 8.61 19.16
CA ALA A 169 -14.64 7.43 19.92
C ALA A 169 -14.71 6.17 19.03
N ASN A 170 -15.30 6.27 17.83
CA ASN A 170 -15.33 5.18 16.86
C ASN A 170 -13.93 4.75 16.39
N LEU A 171 -13.03 5.70 16.11
CA LEU A 171 -11.64 5.39 15.81
C LEU A 171 -10.96 4.67 16.98
N ASN A 172 -11.23 5.10 18.22
CA ASN A 172 -10.68 4.47 19.42
C ASN A 172 -11.26 3.08 19.70
N TYR A 173 -12.55 2.82 19.45
CA TYR A 173 -13.12 1.47 19.49
C TYR A 173 -12.46 0.55 18.45
N PHE A 174 -12.20 1.10 17.26
CA PHE A 174 -11.46 0.39 16.23
C PHE A 174 -10.02 0.08 16.64
N LEU A 175 -9.28 1.04 17.22
CA LEU A 175 -7.92 0.85 17.71
C LEU A 175 -7.84 -0.12 18.90
N ALA A 176 -8.77 -0.03 19.84
CA ALA A 176 -8.86 -0.90 21.02
C ALA A 176 -9.03 -2.38 20.62
N HIS A 177 -9.75 -2.66 19.54
CA HIS A 177 -9.85 -4.03 18.98
C HIS A 177 -8.46 -4.60 18.61
N TYR A 178 -7.52 -3.75 18.22
CA TYR A 178 -6.14 -4.13 17.91
C TYR A 178 -5.19 -3.97 19.09
N ASN A 179 -5.69 -3.72 20.31
CA ASN A 179 -4.87 -3.43 21.50
C ASN A 179 -3.87 -2.29 21.22
N LEU A 180 -4.37 -1.18 20.68
CA LEU A 180 -3.60 0.04 20.44
C LEU A 180 -4.15 1.16 21.32
N GLU A 181 -3.25 2.06 21.70
CA GLU A 181 -3.56 3.21 22.53
C GLU A 181 -4.55 4.17 21.84
N PRO A 182 -5.45 4.80 22.62
CA PRO A 182 -6.43 5.72 22.07
C PRO A 182 -5.77 7.00 21.56
N ILE A 183 -6.34 7.54 20.50
CA ILE A 183 -5.98 8.83 19.93
C ILE A 183 -6.92 9.94 20.42
N SER A 184 -6.46 11.18 20.32
CA SER A 184 -7.21 12.40 20.58
C SER A 184 -6.84 13.47 19.55
N LEU A 185 -7.58 14.58 19.57
CA LEU A 185 -7.24 15.74 18.76
C LEU A 185 -6.23 16.63 19.49
N LEU A 186 -5.29 17.22 18.74
CA LEU A 186 -4.34 18.21 19.28
C LEU A 186 -5.07 19.50 19.69
N ASP A 187 -6.04 19.92 18.87
CA ASP A 187 -6.88 21.08 19.11
C ASP A 187 -8.33 20.85 18.58
N ASN A 188 -9.18 21.89 18.65
CA ASN A 188 -10.58 21.81 18.21
C ASN A 188 -10.77 21.76 16.67
N LYS A 189 -9.70 21.69 15.86
CA LYS A 189 -9.78 21.56 14.40
C LYS A 189 -10.34 20.20 13.99
N ASP A 190 -10.39 19.95 12.68
CA ASP A 190 -11.01 18.76 12.13
C ASP A 190 -10.21 17.49 12.37
N ILE A 191 -10.89 16.35 12.24
CA ILE A 191 -10.29 15.02 12.36
C ILE A 191 -9.55 14.72 11.07
N PHE A 192 -8.40 15.36 10.92
CA PHE A 192 -7.47 15.09 9.85
C PHE A 192 -6.16 14.58 10.44
N ILE A 193 -5.38 13.88 9.64
CA ILE A 193 -4.10 13.30 10.07
C ILE A 193 -3.21 14.31 10.78
N GLY A 194 -3.23 15.58 10.35
CA GLY A 194 -2.50 16.70 10.96
C GLY A 194 -2.91 17.12 12.37
N ASN A 195 -3.98 16.54 12.92
CA ASN A 195 -4.55 16.89 14.23
C ASN A 195 -4.61 15.68 15.17
N LEU A 196 -3.98 14.55 14.85
CA LEU A 196 -4.05 13.33 15.66
C LEU A 196 -2.87 13.24 16.64
N ILE A 197 -3.16 12.91 17.89
CA ILE A 197 -2.14 12.62 18.92
C ILE A 197 -2.51 11.39 19.74
N VAL A 198 -1.51 10.79 20.39
CA VAL A 198 -1.73 9.96 21.58
C VAL A 198 -1.34 10.81 22.78
N PRO A 199 -2.27 11.17 23.68
CA PRO A 199 -2.00 12.14 24.77
C PRO A 199 -0.90 11.71 25.74
N GLN A 200 -0.69 10.40 25.88
CA GLN A 200 0.29 9.84 26.79
C GLN A 200 1.54 9.39 26.04
N LYS A 201 2.71 9.67 26.60
CA LYS A 201 3.96 9.12 26.09
C LYS A 201 3.96 7.61 26.30
N ILE A 202 4.20 6.87 25.22
CA ILE A 202 4.19 5.40 25.23
C ILE A 202 5.61 4.88 25.47
N PRO A 203 5.87 4.16 26.58
CA PRO A 203 7.19 3.62 26.84
C PRO A 203 7.49 2.41 25.95
N TYR A 204 8.76 2.25 25.62
CA TYR A 204 9.29 0.99 25.09
C TYR A 204 9.15 -0.10 26.16
N LEU A 205 8.61 -1.26 25.80
CA LEU A 205 8.41 -2.37 26.75
C LEU A 205 9.56 -3.39 26.76
N GLY A 206 10.54 -3.27 25.86
CA GLY A 206 11.69 -4.18 25.78
C GLY A 206 12.96 -3.64 26.44
N THR A 207 14.05 -4.41 26.31
CA THR A 207 15.39 -3.98 26.73
C THR A 207 15.96 -2.95 25.75
N THR A 208 16.44 -1.81 26.25
CA THR A 208 16.97 -0.73 25.41
C THR A 208 18.41 -0.93 24.95
N GLN A 209 19.12 -1.90 25.54
CA GLN A 209 20.50 -2.22 25.20
C GLN A 209 20.57 -2.87 23.80
N ASP A 210 21.51 -2.41 22.99
CA ASP A 210 21.82 -2.93 21.65
C ASP A 210 20.64 -2.97 20.65
N LEU A 211 19.66 -2.07 20.82
CA LEU A 211 18.59 -1.93 19.83
C LEU A 211 19.17 -1.44 18.49
N PRO A 212 18.91 -2.12 17.37
CA PRO A 212 19.40 -1.67 16.07
C PRO A 212 18.75 -0.35 15.65
N LEU A 213 19.52 0.51 14.99
CA LEU A 213 19.02 1.78 14.49
C LEU A 213 18.03 1.55 13.34
N VAL A 214 16.90 2.27 13.39
CA VAL A 214 15.91 2.32 12.30
C VAL A 214 16.01 3.69 11.62
N SER A 215 16.32 3.70 10.32
CA SER A 215 16.26 4.92 9.52
C SER A 215 14.89 5.06 8.86
N ILE A 216 14.22 6.17 9.16
CA ILE A 216 12.91 6.52 8.62
C ILE A 216 13.11 7.52 7.48
N LEU A 217 12.84 7.10 6.25
CA LEU A 217 12.95 7.96 5.07
C LEU A 217 11.62 8.69 4.83
N VAL A 218 11.64 10.02 4.84
CA VAL A 218 10.48 10.88 4.61
C VAL A 218 10.74 11.78 3.41
N THR A 219 10.13 11.47 2.27
CA THR A 219 10.24 12.34 1.08
C THR A 219 9.16 13.41 1.10
N ILE A 220 9.54 14.67 0.91
CA ILE A 220 8.60 15.80 0.93
C ILE A 220 8.63 16.53 -0.42
N TYR A 221 7.49 17.09 -0.80
CA TYR A 221 7.36 18.09 -1.84
C TYR A 221 6.09 18.90 -1.56
N ASN A 222 6.26 20.15 -1.14
CA ASN A 222 5.18 21.06 -0.78
C ASN A 222 4.18 20.46 0.24
N THR A 223 4.67 20.18 1.44
CA THR A 223 3.95 19.46 2.51
C THR A 223 3.78 20.29 3.79
N GLN A 224 3.84 21.62 3.71
CA GLN A 224 3.83 22.50 4.88
C GLN A 224 2.64 22.25 5.82
N GLU A 225 1.50 21.84 5.28
CA GLU A 225 0.27 21.56 6.05
C GLU A 225 0.38 20.32 6.94
N TYR A 226 1.28 19.38 6.64
CA TYR A 226 1.27 18.04 7.24
C TYR A 226 2.57 17.68 7.95
N ILE A 227 3.70 18.20 7.45
CA ILE A 227 5.03 17.75 7.85
C ILE A 227 5.30 17.91 9.35
N GLU A 228 4.78 18.95 9.99
CA GLU A 228 4.93 19.18 11.43
C GLU A 228 4.34 18.02 12.25
N ASN A 229 3.12 17.60 11.91
CA ASN A 229 2.45 16.51 12.59
C ASN A 229 3.09 15.15 12.25
N THR A 230 3.48 14.94 10.99
CA THR A 230 4.21 13.73 10.59
C THR A 230 5.50 13.58 11.41
N LEU A 231 6.34 14.62 11.47
CA LEU A 231 7.58 14.59 12.28
C LEU A 231 7.29 14.39 13.77
N THR A 232 6.27 15.05 14.31
CA THR A 232 5.85 14.87 15.71
C THR A 232 5.45 13.42 15.99
N SER A 233 4.71 12.77 15.09
CA SER A 233 4.30 11.35 15.23
C SER A 233 5.47 10.36 15.10
N LEU A 234 6.51 10.71 14.33
CA LEU A 234 7.73 9.91 14.21
C LEU A 234 8.63 10.09 15.43
N LEU A 235 8.69 11.29 16.01
CA LEU A 235 9.42 11.55 17.25
C LEU A 235 8.73 10.95 18.49
N SER A 236 7.42 10.67 18.42
CA SER A 236 6.66 10.04 19.51
C SER A 236 6.70 8.51 19.48
N GLN A 237 7.51 7.90 18.62
CA GLN A 237 7.65 6.45 18.57
C GLN A 237 8.17 5.90 19.90
N SER A 238 7.54 4.81 20.34
CA SER A 238 7.96 4.02 21.51
C SER A 238 9.32 3.36 21.31
N TYR A 239 9.69 3.03 20.07
CA TYR A 239 11.03 2.53 19.75
C TYR A 239 12.07 3.66 19.85
N PRO A 240 13.08 3.56 20.73
CA PRO A 240 13.93 4.71 21.05
C PRO A 240 15.05 4.97 20.05
N ASN A 241 15.52 3.95 19.31
CA ASN A 241 16.70 4.08 18.45
C ASN A 241 16.32 4.35 16.98
N ILE A 242 15.91 5.58 16.69
CA ILE A 242 15.49 6.01 15.35
C ILE A 242 16.30 7.21 14.85
N GLU A 243 16.49 7.28 13.55
CA GLU A 243 16.84 8.51 12.83
C GLU A 243 15.78 8.81 11.77
N ILE A 244 15.54 10.09 11.51
CA ILE A 244 14.58 10.56 10.51
C ILE A 244 15.36 11.30 9.44
N ILE A 245 15.28 10.82 8.21
CA ILE A 245 15.95 11.42 7.05
C ILE A 245 14.86 12.01 6.18
N VAL A 246 14.78 13.34 6.21
CA VAL A 246 13.85 14.11 5.40
C VAL A 246 14.52 14.45 4.08
N ILE A 247 13.96 14.00 2.97
CA ILE A 247 14.44 14.28 1.62
C ILE A 247 13.50 15.30 0.98
N ASP A 248 13.97 16.53 0.87
CA ASP A 248 13.26 17.60 0.18
C ASP A 248 13.45 17.51 -1.32
N ASP A 249 12.37 17.15 -2.02
CA ASP A 249 12.30 16.98 -3.46
C ASP A 249 12.03 18.33 -4.16
N ASN A 250 12.78 19.36 -3.75
CA ASN A 250 12.71 20.74 -4.21
C ASN A 250 11.37 21.45 -3.91
N SER A 251 10.99 21.51 -2.63
CA SER A 251 9.79 22.24 -2.19
C SER A 251 9.95 23.76 -2.36
N THR A 252 8.84 24.43 -2.66
CA THR A 252 8.75 25.90 -2.84
C THR A 252 7.90 26.58 -1.75
N ASP A 253 7.38 25.79 -0.81
CA ASP A 253 6.52 26.22 0.29
C ASP A 253 7.30 26.29 1.61
N ASP A 254 6.61 26.50 2.74
CA ASP A 254 7.25 26.64 4.05
C ASP A 254 7.73 25.29 4.66
N SER A 255 7.67 24.18 3.93
CA SER A 255 8.09 22.85 4.44
C SER A 255 9.52 22.90 5.00
N LEU A 256 10.47 23.48 4.27
CA LEU A 256 11.85 23.59 4.69
C LEU A 256 12.03 24.43 5.96
N LEU A 257 11.25 25.51 6.09
CA LEU A 257 11.28 26.37 7.27
C LEU A 257 10.84 25.56 8.50
N ILE A 258 9.74 24.81 8.39
CA ILE A 258 9.21 23.96 9.47
C ILE A 258 10.25 22.92 9.89
N ILE A 259 10.85 22.19 8.93
CA ILE A 259 11.83 21.13 9.21
C ILE A 259 13.09 21.69 9.89
N LYS A 260 13.58 22.85 9.46
CA LYS A 260 14.73 23.52 10.09
C LYS A 260 14.46 23.84 11.57
N ARG A 261 13.21 24.15 11.96
CA ARG A 261 12.85 24.33 13.38
C ARG A 261 12.94 23.02 14.18
N PHE A 262 12.54 21.90 13.57
CA PHE A 262 12.65 20.58 14.19
C PHE A 262 14.11 20.15 14.37
N ILE A 263 14.97 20.32 13.36
CA ILE A 263 16.39 19.94 13.42
C ILE A 263 17.12 20.68 14.55
N LYS A 264 16.78 21.95 14.82
CA LYS A 264 17.33 22.71 15.95
C LYS A 264 17.03 22.09 17.32
N ARG A 265 15.98 21.28 17.44
CA ARG A 265 15.50 20.67 18.70
C ARG A 265 15.77 19.16 18.78
N HIS A 266 15.99 18.52 17.63
CA HIS A 266 16.06 17.07 17.51
C HIS A 266 17.26 16.69 16.63
N SER A 267 18.33 16.20 17.27
CA SER A 267 19.58 15.80 16.60
C SER A 267 19.46 14.56 15.72
N ASN A 268 18.40 13.78 15.91
CA ASN A 268 18.11 12.57 15.13
C ASN A 268 17.37 12.87 13.80
N ILE A 269 17.19 14.14 13.42
CA ILE A 269 16.60 14.55 12.14
C ILE A 269 17.69 15.08 11.21
N LYS A 270 17.78 14.51 10.01
CA LYS A 270 18.66 14.94 8.91
C LYS A 270 17.83 15.45 7.75
N LEU A 271 18.25 16.53 7.11
CA LEU A 271 17.63 17.08 5.90
C LEU A 271 18.57 16.92 4.70
N VAL A 272 18.05 16.37 3.62
CA VAL A 272 18.70 16.26 2.31
C VAL A 272 17.86 17.03 1.29
N SER A 273 18.36 18.16 0.81
CA SER A 273 17.66 18.96 -0.21
C SER A 273 18.17 18.63 -1.61
N LEU A 274 17.25 18.35 -2.53
CA LEU A 274 17.54 18.07 -3.93
C LEU A 274 17.38 19.34 -4.78
N GLU A 275 18.21 19.49 -5.82
CA GLU A 275 18.17 20.67 -6.71
C GLU A 275 16.94 20.69 -7.64
N HIS A 276 16.32 19.54 -7.86
CA HIS A 276 15.16 19.39 -8.74
C HIS A 276 14.16 18.39 -8.17
N ASN A 277 12.89 18.58 -8.53
CA ASN A 277 11.84 17.62 -8.20
C ASN A 277 11.97 16.35 -9.06
N VAL A 278 12.52 15.28 -8.49
CA VAL A 278 12.76 13.99 -9.14
C VAL A 278 11.67 12.95 -8.85
N GLY A 279 10.83 13.16 -7.84
CA GLY A 279 9.76 12.28 -7.42
C GLY A 279 10.18 11.31 -6.30
N THR A 280 9.20 10.86 -5.50
CA THR A 280 9.40 10.14 -4.23
C THR A 280 10.34 8.93 -4.30
N TYR A 281 10.28 8.07 -5.32
CA TYR A 281 11.11 6.86 -5.32
C TYR A 281 12.56 7.12 -5.71
N ILE A 282 12.79 8.10 -6.58
CA ILE A 282 14.14 8.59 -6.87
C ILE A 282 14.71 9.26 -5.62
N ALA A 283 13.91 10.12 -4.95
CA ALA A 283 14.29 10.73 -3.68
C ALA A 283 14.57 9.70 -2.57
N LYS A 284 13.80 8.60 -2.47
CA LYS A 284 14.06 7.48 -1.54
C LYS A 284 15.39 6.79 -1.82
N ASN A 285 15.69 6.51 -3.10
CA ASN A 285 16.96 5.92 -3.51
C ASN A 285 18.17 6.83 -3.24
N ILE A 286 18.00 8.15 -3.28
CA ILE A 286 19.04 9.12 -2.87
C ILE A 286 19.15 9.14 -1.34
N GLY A 287 18.01 9.30 -0.65
CA GLY A 287 17.94 9.43 0.81
C GLY A 287 18.49 8.24 1.58
N ILE A 288 18.30 7.02 1.09
CA ILE A 288 18.82 5.82 1.74
C ILE A 288 20.36 5.79 1.81
N LYS A 289 21.07 6.53 0.95
CA LYS A 289 22.55 6.66 1.04
C LYS A 289 22.99 7.36 2.33
N TYR A 290 22.11 8.18 2.92
CA TYR A 290 22.36 8.90 4.17
C TYR A 290 21.91 8.11 5.41
N ALA A 291 21.27 6.95 5.21
CA ALA A 291 20.84 6.07 6.29
C ALA A 291 22.03 5.37 6.94
N GLN A 292 21.97 5.24 8.27
CA GLN A 292 22.92 4.50 9.10
C GLN A 292 22.27 3.29 9.78
N GLY A 293 20.94 3.19 9.71
CA GLY A 293 20.16 2.13 10.32
C GLY A 293 20.35 0.77 9.65
N GLU A 294 20.32 -0.27 10.49
CA GLU A 294 20.21 -1.66 10.04
C GLU A 294 18.86 -1.90 9.36
N PHE A 295 17.82 -1.25 9.89
CA PHE A 295 16.47 -1.29 9.36
C PHE A 295 16.11 0.01 8.65
N ILE A 296 15.42 -0.12 7.52
CA ILE A 296 14.89 0.99 6.74
C ILE A 296 13.38 0.90 6.70
N ILE A 297 12.69 2.03 6.86
CA ILE A 297 11.26 2.17 6.60
C ILE A 297 11.00 3.51 5.90
N CYS A 298 10.01 3.56 5.01
CA CYS A 298 9.52 4.82 4.47
C CYS A 298 8.30 5.32 5.26
N HIS A 299 8.16 6.63 5.35
CA HIS A 299 6.94 7.26 5.83
C HIS A 299 6.54 8.38 4.89
N ASP A 300 5.27 8.40 4.49
CA ASP A 300 4.76 9.48 3.67
C ASP A 300 4.62 10.75 4.53
N SER A 301 4.94 11.90 3.94
CA SER A 301 5.05 13.20 4.60
C SER A 301 3.71 13.82 5.03
N ASP A 302 2.62 13.17 4.64
CA ASP A 302 1.23 13.52 4.89
C ASP A 302 0.47 12.37 5.56
N ASP A 303 1.19 11.52 6.28
CA ASP A 303 0.62 10.45 7.08
C ASP A 303 0.96 10.64 8.56
N TRP A 304 0.16 10.04 9.44
CA TRP A 304 0.41 9.98 10.88
C TRP A 304 0.80 8.55 11.31
N ALA A 305 1.91 8.42 12.05
CA ALA A 305 2.37 7.16 12.61
C ALA A 305 1.82 6.93 14.02
N HIS A 306 1.23 5.76 14.27
CA HIS A 306 0.91 5.37 15.64
C HIS A 306 2.21 5.19 16.47
N PRO A 307 2.29 5.61 17.75
CA PRO A 307 3.51 5.49 18.57
C PRO A 307 4.11 4.08 18.66
N ARG A 308 3.28 3.04 18.49
CA ARG A 308 3.70 1.63 18.48
C ARG A 308 4.21 1.12 17.12
N LYS A 309 4.21 1.96 16.06
CA LYS A 309 4.47 1.51 14.68
C LYS A 309 5.83 0.85 14.54
N ILE A 310 6.90 1.56 14.89
CA ILE A 310 8.27 1.06 14.73
C ILE A 310 8.55 -0.10 15.69
N GLU A 311 8.15 0.01 16.96
CA GLU A 311 8.33 -1.05 17.95
C GLU A 311 7.71 -2.38 17.48
N LEU A 312 6.43 -2.35 17.09
CA LEU A 312 5.72 -3.55 16.65
C LEU A 312 6.31 -4.11 15.36
N GLN A 313 6.79 -3.26 14.44
CA GLN A 313 7.42 -3.70 13.19
C GLN A 313 8.83 -4.26 13.36
N VAL A 314 9.62 -3.74 14.30
CA VAL A 314 10.97 -4.23 14.58
C VAL A 314 10.93 -5.55 15.35
N LYS A 315 10.00 -5.70 16.32
CA LYS A 315 9.96 -6.86 17.20
C LYS A 315 10.05 -8.22 16.47
N PRO A 316 9.22 -8.53 15.44
CA PRO A 316 9.33 -9.80 14.72
C PRO A 316 10.66 -10.03 13.99
N LEU A 317 11.36 -8.95 13.60
CA LEU A 317 12.68 -9.04 12.96
C LEU A 317 13.76 -9.38 13.98
N LEU A 318 13.66 -8.85 15.20
CA LEU A 318 14.55 -9.20 16.31
C LEU A 318 14.31 -10.65 16.77
N ASP A 319 13.05 -11.02 16.94
CA ASP A 319 12.66 -12.37 17.39
C ASP A 319 13.02 -13.46 16.35
N ASN A 320 13.20 -13.09 15.08
CA ASN A 320 13.55 -14.02 14.00
C ASN A 320 14.54 -13.41 13.00
N PRO A 321 15.85 -13.75 13.10
CA PRO A 321 16.87 -13.29 12.15
C PRO A 321 16.64 -13.68 10.68
N ASN A 322 15.85 -14.72 10.41
CA ASN A 322 15.50 -15.11 9.04
C ASN A 322 14.41 -14.23 8.41
N LEU A 323 13.72 -13.42 9.21
CA LEU A 323 12.73 -12.48 8.73
C LEU A 323 13.44 -11.26 8.15
N VAL A 324 13.12 -10.91 6.91
CA VAL A 324 13.75 -9.83 6.17
C VAL A 324 12.95 -8.54 6.25
N ALA A 325 11.63 -8.62 6.31
CA ALA A 325 10.77 -7.45 6.38
C ALA A 325 9.48 -7.65 7.18
N THR A 326 8.97 -6.55 7.70
CA THR A 326 7.61 -6.45 8.22
C THR A 326 6.84 -5.36 7.50
N PHE A 327 5.53 -5.55 7.44
CA PHE A 327 4.59 -4.54 6.96
C PHE A 327 3.57 -4.25 8.04
N SER A 328 2.94 -3.09 7.97
CA SER A 328 1.77 -2.76 8.77
C SER A 328 0.57 -2.39 7.90
N LYS A 329 -0.58 -2.20 8.53
CA LYS A 329 -1.77 -1.74 7.85
C LYS A 329 -2.07 -0.28 8.17
N TRP A 330 -2.83 0.35 7.29
CA TRP A 330 -3.33 1.70 7.47
C TRP A 330 -4.85 1.78 7.30
N VAL A 331 -5.40 2.89 7.79
CA VAL A 331 -6.70 3.43 7.39
C VAL A 331 -6.42 4.81 6.80
N ARG A 332 -7.06 5.16 5.68
CA ARG A 332 -6.95 6.53 5.16
C ARG A 332 -8.16 7.33 5.59
N LEU A 333 -7.96 8.58 5.97
CA LEU A 333 -9.01 9.49 6.42
C LEU A 333 -9.01 10.74 5.55
N ASP A 334 -10.19 11.21 5.19
CA ASP A 334 -10.35 12.55 4.64
C ASP A 334 -10.30 13.62 5.75
N LYS A 335 -10.40 14.90 5.37
CA LYS A 335 -10.38 16.03 6.31
C LYS A 335 -11.55 16.03 7.31
N TYR A 336 -12.58 15.23 7.10
CA TYR A 336 -13.75 15.13 7.97
C TYR A 336 -13.73 13.88 8.85
N GLY A 337 -12.64 13.11 8.85
CA GLY A 337 -12.50 11.86 9.58
C GLY A 337 -13.28 10.69 8.98
N GLN A 338 -13.70 10.79 7.71
CA GLN A 338 -14.34 9.70 6.99
C GLN A 338 -13.28 8.76 6.41
N PRO A 339 -13.43 7.43 6.56
CA PRO A 339 -12.47 6.50 6.02
C PRO A 339 -12.58 6.38 4.51
N TYR A 340 -11.45 6.32 3.82
CA TYR A 340 -11.39 6.22 2.38
C TYR A 340 -10.56 5.02 1.91
N THR A 341 -11.02 4.39 0.84
CA THR A 341 -10.24 3.47 0.03
C THR A 341 -10.79 3.44 -1.38
N HIS A 342 -9.90 3.40 -2.37
CA HIS A 342 -10.32 3.28 -3.76
C HIS A 342 -11.06 1.96 -4.03
N TYR A 343 -10.67 0.84 -3.41
CA TYR A 343 -11.38 -0.45 -3.57
C TYR A 343 -12.73 -0.55 -2.85
N ILE A 344 -13.24 0.54 -2.25
CA ILE A 344 -14.44 0.62 -1.40
C ILE A 344 -14.34 -0.17 -0.09
N TYR A 345 -13.80 -1.39 -0.10
CA TYR A 345 -13.64 -2.25 1.07
C TYR A 345 -12.58 -3.34 0.82
N PRO A 346 -11.82 -3.80 1.83
CA PRO A 346 -11.79 -3.33 3.22
C PRO A 346 -11.15 -1.93 3.36
N LEU A 347 -11.54 -1.22 4.41
CA LEU A 347 -10.99 0.06 4.87
C LEU A 347 -9.60 -0.12 5.51
N LEU A 348 -9.39 -1.18 6.30
CA LEU A 348 -8.09 -1.54 6.86
C LEU A 348 -7.27 -2.33 5.84
N ARG A 349 -6.18 -1.72 5.36
CA ARG A 349 -5.44 -2.19 4.18
C ARG A 349 -3.95 -2.27 4.46
N LEU A 350 -3.23 -3.11 3.71
CA LEU A 350 -1.76 -3.06 3.70
C LEU A 350 -1.33 -1.63 3.35
N ASN A 351 -0.45 -1.06 4.16
CA ASN A 351 0.15 0.22 3.86
C ASN A 351 1.35 0.00 2.90
N PRO A 352 1.31 0.49 1.65
CA PRO A 352 2.39 0.29 0.69
C PRO A 352 3.74 0.88 1.12
N SER A 353 3.75 1.97 1.90
CA SER A 353 4.99 2.60 2.39
C SER A 353 5.53 1.95 3.67
N SER A 354 4.80 1.00 4.28
CA SER A 354 5.14 0.42 5.59
C SER A 354 6.19 -0.69 5.58
N ALA A 355 6.82 -1.01 4.46
CA ALA A 355 7.88 -2.01 4.46
C ALA A 355 9.03 -1.56 5.37
N LEU A 356 9.17 -2.19 6.54
CA LEU A 356 10.35 -2.07 7.40
C LEU A 356 11.23 -3.29 7.13
N PHE A 357 12.46 -3.09 6.68
CA PHE A 357 13.28 -4.18 6.16
C PHE A 357 14.75 -4.11 6.57
N ARG A 358 15.40 -5.27 6.63
CA ARG A 358 16.86 -5.42 6.78
C ARG A 358 17.56 -4.85 5.55
N ARG A 359 18.25 -3.73 5.71
CA ARG A 359 18.88 -2.99 4.60
C ARG A 359 19.78 -3.87 3.75
N LYS A 360 20.75 -4.53 4.40
CA LYS A 360 21.79 -5.34 3.74
C LYS A 360 21.21 -6.48 2.90
N GLU A 361 20.22 -7.19 3.43
CA GLU A 361 19.55 -8.29 2.70
C GLU A 361 18.81 -7.78 1.46
N VAL A 362 18.03 -6.71 1.61
CA VAL A 362 17.25 -6.13 0.51
C VAL A 362 18.15 -5.56 -0.57
N GLU A 363 19.14 -4.74 -0.22
CA GLU A 363 20.05 -4.15 -1.22
C GLU A 363 20.86 -5.20 -1.98
N SER A 364 21.39 -6.21 -1.27
CA SER A 364 22.26 -7.22 -1.89
C SER A 364 21.51 -8.20 -2.78
N ARG A 365 20.29 -8.61 -2.42
CA ARG A 365 19.56 -9.70 -3.11
C ARG A 365 18.42 -9.21 -3.99
N MET A 366 17.79 -8.10 -3.62
CA MET A 366 16.58 -7.60 -4.28
C MET A 366 16.85 -6.33 -5.09
N GLY A 367 17.70 -5.44 -4.58
CA GLY A 367 17.81 -4.06 -5.05
C GLY A 367 16.67 -3.18 -4.48
N LEU A 368 16.82 -1.87 -4.58
CA LEU A 368 15.89 -0.89 -4.01
C LEU A 368 14.71 -0.60 -4.93
N TRP A 369 14.06 0.57 -4.80
CA TRP A 369 12.94 0.97 -5.64
C TRP A 369 13.39 1.21 -7.10
N ASP A 370 12.50 0.96 -8.05
CA ASP A 370 12.71 1.41 -9.42
C ASP A 370 12.77 2.95 -9.51
N TRP A 371 13.52 3.45 -10.48
CA TRP A 371 13.80 4.88 -10.69
C TRP A 371 12.69 5.56 -11.48
N VAL A 372 11.46 5.47 -10.94
CA VAL A 372 10.23 6.06 -11.49
C VAL A 372 9.62 7.07 -10.51
N ARG A 373 8.78 7.97 -11.02
CA ARG A 373 8.16 9.02 -10.19
C ARG A 373 6.98 8.50 -9.35
N ILE A 374 6.27 7.47 -9.82
CA ILE A 374 5.03 6.96 -9.21
C ILE A 374 4.98 5.42 -9.20
N GLY A 375 4.29 4.85 -8.21
CA GLY A 375 3.91 3.43 -8.16
C GLY A 375 5.01 2.39 -7.86
N ALA A 376 6.27 2.78 -7.61
CA ALA A 376 7.34 1.82 -7.36
C ALA A 376 7.21 1.04 -6.03
N ASP A 377 6.39 1.52 -5.08
CA ASP A 377 6.02 0.79 -3.86
C ASP A 377 5.39 -0.56 -4.16
N SER A 378 4.50 -0.62 -5.14
CA SER A 378 3.77 -1.81 -5.53
C SER A 378 4.70 -2.85 -6.14
N GLU A 379 5.64 -2.40 -6.97
CA GLU A 379 6.68 -3.25 -7.55
C GLU A 379 7.65 -3.73 -6.48
N PHE A 380 8.17 -2.83 -5.64
CA PHE A 380 9.12 -3.15 -4.57
C PHE A 380 8.54 -4.17 -3.59
N ASN A 381 7.31 -3.96 -3.13
CA ASN A 381 6.64 -4.86 -2.20
C ASN A 381 6.38 -6.23 -2.84
N THR A 382 6.02 -6.29 -4.12
CA THR A 382 5.81 -7.55 -4.84
C THR A 382 7.13 -8.29 -5.04
N ARG A 383 8.18 -7.58 -5.46
CA ARG A 383 9.51 -8.15 -5.66
C ARG A 383 10.11 -8.68 -4.36
N LEU A 384 9.87 -8.00 -3.23
CA LEU A 384 10.26 -8.49 -1.90
C LEU A 384 9.65 -9.87 -1.61
N GLN A 385 8.36 -10.03 -1.87
CA GLN A 385 7.68 -11.31 -1.65
C GLN A 385 8.23 -12.40 -2.57
N LEU A 386 8.54 -12.07 -3.83
CA LEU A 386 9.07 -13.02 -4.80
C LEU A 386 10.52 -13.42 -4.53
N VAL A 387 11.39 -12.49 -4.12
CA VAL A 387 12.82 -12.75 -3.85
C VAL A 387 13.03 -13.53 -2.55
N PHE A 388 12.28 -13.18 -1.50
CA PHE A 388 12.50 -13.76 -0.16
C PHE A 388 11.52 -14.87 0.19
N GLY A 389 10.36 -14.92 -0.47
CA GLY A 389 9.30 -15.90 -0.23
C GLY A 389 8.41 -15.55 0.98
N ALA A 390 7.21 -16.15 1.02
CA ALA A 390 6.17 -15.88 2.01
C ALA A 390 6.55 -16.13 3.49
N GLN A 391 7.67 -16.81 3.74
CA GLN A 391 8.14 -17.13 5.10
C GLN A 391 9.13 -16.11 5.66
N ARG A 392 9.59 -15.16 4.83
CA ARG A 392 10.63 -14.18 5.20
C ARG A 392 10.11 -12.76 5.32
N TYR A 393 8.79 -12.58 5.29
CA TYR A 393 8.16 -11.35 5.70
C TYR A 393 6.91 -11.62 6.55
N CYS A 394 6.51 -10.63 7.34
CA CYS A 394 5.31 -10.69 8.15
C CYS A 394 4.45 -9.44 7.93
N ILE A 395 3.13 -9.59 7.91
CA ILE A 395 2.21 -8.46 7.88
C ILE A 395 1.59 -8.34 9.27
N ILE A 396 1.90 -7.25 9.95
CA ILE A 396 1.29 -6.88 11.22
C ILE A 396 -0.12 -6.38 10.93
N ASN A 397 -1.10 -7.19 11.30
CA ASN A 397 -2.52 -6.90 11.09
C ASN A 397 -3.03 -5.86 12.09
N LYS A 398 -2.42 -4.66 12.11
CA LYS A 398 -2.78 -3.54 12.97
C LYS A 398 -2.74 -2.22 12.18
N PRO A 399 -3.66 -1.29 12.45
CA PRO A 399 -3.71 0.05 11.84
C PRO A 399 -2.63 0.96 12.42
N LEU A 400 -1.37 0.74 12.08
CA LEU A 400 -0.24 1.49 12.65
C LEU A 400 0.02 2.83 11.92
N THR A 401 -0.82 3.19 10.96
CA THR A 401 -0.73 4.47 10.22
C THR A 401 -2.13 4.95 9.87
N PHE A 402 -2.39 6.24 10.09
CA PHE A 402 -3.53 6.94 9.49
C PHE A 402 -3.01 7.76 8.32
N GLY A 403 -3.45 7.43 7.11
CA GLY A 403 -2.98 8.10 5.90
C GLY A 403 -3.91 9.21 5.42
N ALA A 404 -3.36 10.28 4.84
CA ALA A 404 -4.19 11.34 4.28
C ALA A 404 -4.98 10.86 3.04
N HIS A 405 -6.27 11.18 3.00
CA HIS A 405 -7.03 11.31 1.77
C HIS A 405 -7.30 12.78 1.50
N ARG A 406 -6.65 13.33 0.48
CA ARG A 406 -6.71 14.75 0.14
C ARG A 406 -6.68 14.96 -1.37
N GLU A 407 -7.15 16.12 -1.79
CA GLU A 407 -7.00 16.61 -3.16
C GLU A 407 -5.52 16.82 -3.50
N ASN A 408 -5.17 16.79 -4.78
CA ASN A 408 -3.81 17.02 -5.29
C ASN A 408 -2.70 16.07 -4.79
N SER A 409 -3.05 14.91 -4.22
CA SER A 409 -2.10 13.83 -3.93
C SER A 409 -1.74 13.06 -5.21
N LEU A 410 -0.67 12.26 -5.19
CA LEU A 410 -0.34 11.33 -6.28
C LEU A 410 -1.44 10.29 -6.58
N MET A 411 -2.44 10.16 -5.70
CA MET A 411 -3.57 9.24 -5.85
C MET A 411 -4.84 9.94 -6.34
N THR A 412 -4.93 11.26 -6.21
CA THR A 412 -6.12 12.08 -6.55
C THR A 412 -5.86 13.07 -7.69
N HIS A 413 -4.61 13.32 -8.05
CA HIS A 413 -4.24 14.17 -9.15
C HIS A 413 -4.62 13.56 -10.51
N THR A 414 -5.16 14.35 -11.43
CA THR A 414 -5.75 13.87 -12.69
C THR A 414 -4.76 13.12 -13.59
N LYS A 415 -3.47 13.48 -13.58
CA LYS A 415 -2.44 12.83 -14.41
C LYS A 415 -1.86 11.53 -13.82
N THR A 416 -1.88 11.37 -12.51
CA THR A 416 -1.10 10.32 -11.79
C THR A 416 -1.94 9.45 -10.86
N GLY A 417 -3.12 9.94 -10.47
CA GLY A 417 -4.10 9.26 -9.64
C GLY A 417 -5.06 8.38 -10.44
N TYR A 418 -6.16 8.00 -9.80
CA TYR A 418 -7.25 7.24 -10.42
C TYR A 418 -8.41 8.16 -10.78
N ILE A 419 -8.81 8.19 -12.05
CA ILE A 419 -10.05 8.81 -12.54
C ILE A 419 -10.99 7.68 -12.92
N ASP A 420 -12.18 7.62 -12.31
CA ASP A 420 -13.17 6.55 -12.52
C ASP A 420 -12.58 5.13 -12.38
N GLY A 421 -11.69 4.96 -11.38
CA GLY A 421 -10.99 3.70 -11.13
C GLY A 421 -9.84 3.39 -12.10
N PHE A 422 -9.55 4.26 -13.06
CA PHE A 422 -8.51 4.05 -14.08
C PHE A 422 -7.32 5.00 -13.93
N SER A 423 -6.11 4.50 -14.17
CA SER A 423 -4.88 5.26 -14.21
C SER A 423 -3.94 4.66 -15.26
N SER A 424 -3.85 5.28 -16.44
CA SER A 424 -3.09 4.74 -17.57
C SER A 424 -1.61 4.53 -17.22
N GLN A 425 -0.98 5.49 -16.53
CA GLN A 425 0.42 5.39 -16.15
C GLN A 425 0.67 4.24 -15.16
N ARG A 426 -0.18 4.09 -14.13
CA ARG A 426 -0.06 3.02 -13.13
C ARG A 426 -0.39 1.65 -13.71
N GLU A 427 -1.37 1.58 -14.63
CA GLU A 427 -1.73 0.36 -15.36
C GLU A 427 -0.54 -0.11 -16.21
N LEU A 428 0.02 0.77 -17.04
CA LEU A 428 1.15 0.44 -17.91
C LEU A 428 2.40 0.05 -17.10
N TYR A 429 2.67 0.73 -15.99
CA TYR A 429 3.77 0.36 -15.10
C TYR A 429 3.55 -1.02 -14.49
N GLY A 430 2.36 -1.21 -13.89
CA GLY A 430 1.86 -2.50 -13.40
C GLY A 430 2.10 -3.64 -14.37
N LEU A 431 1.64 -3.45 -15.61
CA LEU A 431 1.78 -4.39 -16.70
C LEU A 431 3.25 -4.72 -16.98
N ALA A 432 4.10 -3.69 -17.13
CA ALA A 432 5.49 -3.84 -17.50
C ALA A 432 6.29 -4.66 -16.47
N TRP A 433 6.22 -4.30 -15.18
CA TRP A 433 7.01 -5.00 -14.17
C TRP A 433 6.47 -6.41 -13.90
N ASN A 434 5.15 -6.65 -13.97
CA ASN A 434 4.59 -8.01 -13.83
C ASN A 434 5.07 -8.92 -14.96
N TYR A 435 5.01 -8.47 -16.22
CA TYR A 435 5.51 -9.25 -17.35
C TYR A 435 7.00 -9.55 -17.22
N TRP A 436 7.81 -8.59 -16.79
CA TRP A 436 9.23 -8.80 -16.57
C TRP A 436 9.47 -9.81 -15.44
N HIS A 437 8.85 -9.66 -14.26
CA HIS A 437 8.99 -10.64 -13.16
C HIS A 437 8.62 -12.05 -13.62
N ILE A 438 7.47 -12.22 -14.28
CA ILE A 438 7.01 -13.53 -14.78
C ILE A 438 8.01 -14.10 -15.80
N THR A 439 8.54 -13.26 -16.69
CA THR A 439 9.52 -13.67 -17.70
C THR A 439 10.85 -14.11 -17.07
N GLN A 440 11.38 -13.33 -16.11
CA GLN A 440 12.61 -13.68 -15.40
C GLN A 440 12.43 -14.98 -14.60
N LEU A 441 11.30 -15.13 -13.89
CA LEU A 441 10.98 -16.36 -13.15
C LEU A 441 10.94 -17.58 -14.07
N LYS A 442 10.25 -17.51 -15.22
CA LYS A 442 10.22 -18.59 -16.22
C LYS A 442 11.61 -18.98 -16.73
N GLN A 443 12.52 -18.02 -16.83
CA GLN A 443 13.90 -18.22 -17.30
C GLN A 443 14.87 -18.63 -16.18
N GLY A 444 14.40 -18.75 -14.93
CA GLY A 444 15.27 -19.02 -13.77
C GLY A 444 16.26 -17.88 -13.49
N LYS A 445 15.96 -16.66 -13.94
CA LYS A 445 16.82 -15.49 -13.78
C LYS A 445 16.44 -14.67 -12.54
N SER A 446 17.42 -13.92 -12.05
CA SER A 446 17.21 -12.99 -10.93
C SER A 446 16.24 -11.87 -11.32
N ILE A 447 15.33 -11.54 -10.41
CA ILE A 447 14.50 -10.34 -10.47
C ILE A 447 15.09 -9.17 -9.67
N LYS A 448 16.37 -9.24 -9.29
CA LYS A 448 17.07 -8.14 -8.64
C LYS A 448 17.11 -6.93 -9.58
N LEU A 449 16.66 -5.77 -9.10
CA LEU A 449 16.83 -4.54 -9.88
C LEU A 449 18.30 -4.09 -9.85
N PRO A 450 18.86 -3.70 -11.00
CA PRO A 450 20.22 -3.18 -11.05
C PRO A 450 20.29 -1.86 -10.29
N LYS A 451 21.52 -1.52 -9.83
CA LYS A 451 21.80 -0.14 -9.46
C LYS A 451 21.61 0.77 -10.69
N PHE A 452 21.23 2.01 -10.45
CA PHE A 452 21.14 3.04 -11.49
C PHE A 452 22.39 3.07 -12.39
N PRO A 453 22.32 3.42 -13.69
CA PRO A 453 21.16 3.93 -14.46
C PRO A 453 20.32 2.89 -15.21
N LYS A 454 20.54 1.58 -15.06
CA LYS A 454 19.86 0.59 -15.89
C LYS A 454 18.35 0.51 -15.56
N ARG A 455 17.50 0.91 -16.50
CA ARG A 455 16.03 0.78 -16.43
C ARG A 455 15.61 -0.50 -17.15
N GLU A 456 15.09 -1.47 -16.39
CA GLU A 456 14.66 -2.77 -16.93
C GLU A 456 13.23 -2.71 -17.52
N PHE A 457 12.34 -1.86 -16.98
CA PHE A 457 10.91 -1.90 -17.32
C PHE A 457 10.45 -0.93 -18.41
N TYR A 458 11.22 0.13 -18.68
CA TYR A 458 10.88 1.15 -19.68
C TYR A 458 12.08 1.52 -20.56
N LYS A 459 11.87 1.53 -21.88
CA LYS A 459 12.82 2.06 -22.88
C LYS A 459 12.62 3.55 -23.22
N LYS A 460 11.55 4.22 -22.78
CA LYS A 460 11.28 5.64 -23.11
C LYS A 460 11.50 6.62 -21.94
N PRO A 461 11.99 7.85 -22.20
CA PRO A 461 12.53 8.75 -21.18
C PRO A 461 11.46 9.38 -20.29
N ILE A 462 11.90 9.88 -19.13
CA ILE A 462 11.26 11.04 -18.49
C ILE A 462 11.52 12.20 -19.46
N GLN A 463 10.49 12.97 -19.82
CA GLN A 463 10.61 14.14 -20.72
C GLN A 463 11.51 15.29 -20.19
N HIS A 464 12.36 15.06 -19.19
CA HIS A 464 13.32 16.02 -18.62
C HIS A 464 14.62 15.31 -18.18
N SER A 465 15.18 14.44 -19.02
CA SER A 465 16.25 13.49 -18.65
C SER A 465 17.68 14.04 -18.59
N GLU A 466 17.94 15.29 -18.95
CA GLU A 466 19.33 15.78 -18.95
C GLU A 466 19.85 16.17 -17.56
N ASN A 467 18.96 16.48 -16.60
CA ASN A 467 19.38 16.97 -15.28
C ASN A 467 19.30 15.95 -14.14
N ILE A 468 18.76 14.74 -14.38
CA ILE A 468 18.71 13.69 -13.33
C ILE A 468 20.07 13.00 -13.18
N LEU A 469 20.81 12.82 -14.28
CA LEU A 469 22.14 12.20 -14.26
C LEU A 469 23.14 13.06 -13.47
N SER A 470 23.14 14.38 -13.68
CA SER A 470 23.99 15.34 -12.97
C SER A 470 23.71 15.39 -11.46
N ILE A 471 22.43 15.36 -11.04
CA ILE A 471 22.06 15.26 -9.62
C ILE A 471 22.61 13.96 -9.02
N ILE A 472 22.43 12.84 -9.71
CA ILE A 472 22.87 11.54 -9.21
C ILE A 472 24.39 11.47 -9.15
N GLU A 473 25.11 12.05 -10.11
CA GLU A 473 26.58 12.16 -10.11
C GLU A 473 27.09 13.02 -8.95
N LYS A 474 26.45 14.15 -8.63
CA LYS A 474 26.79 14.96 -7.44
C LYS A 474 26.61 14.18 -6.13
N HIS A 475 25.68 13.22 -6.10
CA HIS A 475 25.45 12.33 -4.96
C HIS A 475 26.07 10.92 -5.15
N SER A 476 26.89 10.70 -6.18
CA SER A 476 27.57 9.43 -6.46
C SER A 476 28.88 9.29 -5.70
N HIS A 477 29.48 10.41 -5.26
CA HIS A 477 30.67 10.44 -4.40
C HIS A 477 30.43 9.80 -3.01
N LEU A 478 29.19 9.45 -2.66
CA LEU A 478 28.86 8.64 -1.49
C LEU A 478 29.09 7.14 -1.72
N ASP A 479 29.22 6.68 -2.97
CA ASP A 479 29.59 5.30 -3.28
C ASP A 479 31.08 5.02 -2.96
N THR A 480 31.95 6.05 -2.91
CA THR A 480 33.35 5.94 -2.47
C THR A 480 33.53 5.85 -0.95
N LEU A 481 32.47 5.95 -0.15
CA LEU A 481 32.49 5.71 1.30
C LEU A 481 32.20 4.25 1.70
N TYR A 482 31.98 3.36 0.72
CA TYR A 482 31.68 1.95 0.95
C TYR A 482 32.73 0.97 0.41
N GLU A 483 33.92 1.47 0.04
CA GLU A 483 35.14 0.65 0.02
C GLU A 483 35.89 0.86 1.33
N ILE A 484 35.49 0.12 2.37
CA ILE A 484 36.34 -0.14 3.52
C ILE A 484 36.61 -1.64 3.50
N ASN A 485 37.90 -1.95 3.28
CA ASN A 485 38.61 -3.24 3.23
C ASN A 485 37.87 -4.49 3.71
#